data_AF-T1B5Q8-F1
#
_entry.id   AF-T1B5Q8-F1
#
_cell.length_a   1.000
_cell.length_b   1.000
_cell.length_c   1.000
_cell.angle_alpha   90.00
_cell.angle_beta   90.00
_cell.angle_gamma   90.00
#
_symmetry.space_group_name_H-M   'P 1'
#
loop_
_entity.id
_entity.type
_entity.pdbx_description
1 polymer ?
#
loop_
_entity_poly.entity_id
_entity_poly.type
_entity_poly.pdbx_seq_one_letter_code
_entity_poly.pdbx_strand_id
1 'polypeptide(L)' 'GGGSLRRGVPTLRIGGQLVTTVFDLTLANYGVSREGLPGEWPQGYEDPLPYTPAWQAEITSSRLA' A
#
# COMPACT_ATOMS: atom_id res chain seq x y z
N GLY A 1 -13.00 -10.95 -2.26
CA GLY A 1 -12.14 -11.97 -2.88
C GLY A 1 -10.71 -11.59 -2.61
N GLY A 2 -9.91 -12.48 -2.02
CA GLY A 2 -8.54 -12.21 -1.60
C GLY A 2 -7.61 -12.10 -2.81
N GLY A 3 -7.31 -10.88 -3.23
CA GLY A 3 -6.19 -10.59 -4.11
C GLY A 3 -4.89 -10.45 -3.30
N SER A 4 -3.77 -10.83 -3.91
CA SER A 4 -2.44 -10.54 -3.36
C SER A 4 -1.89 -9.26 -4.00
N LEU A 5 -1.51 -8.28 -3.20
CA LEU A 5 -0.84 -7.05 -3.66
C LEU A 5 0.66 -7.16 -3.43
N ARG A 6 1.46 -6.74 -4.42
CA ARG A 6 2.92 -6.67 -4.27
C ARG A 6 3.39 -5.23 -4.22
N ARG A 7 3.99 -4.83 -3.09
CA ARG A 7 4.52 -3.48 -2.86
C ARG A 7 5.96 -3.56 -2.38
N GLY A 8 6.84 -2.81 -3.02
CA GLY A 8 8.23 -2.66 -2.62
C GLY A 8 8.37 -1.83 -1.35
N VAL A 9 9.35 -2.12 -0.52
CA VAL A 9 9.71 -1.31 0.64
C VAL A 9 11.21 -1.05 0.66
N PRO A 10 11.69 0.08 1.22
CA PRO A 10 13.10 0.26 1.50
C PRO A 10 13.61 -0.90 2.36
N THR A 11 14.76 -1.44 1.99
CA THR A 11 15.38 -2.56 2.71
C THR A 11 16.87 -2.33 2.90
N LEU A 12 17.41 -2.97 3.93
CA LEU A 12 18.84 -3.04 4.21
C LEU A 12 19.23 -4.50 4.43
N ARG A 13 20.51 -4.82 4.22
CA ARG A 13 21.07 -6.11 4.64
C ARG A 13 21.89 -5.93 5.91
N ILE A 14 21.53 -6.63 6.97
CA ILE A 14 22.26 -6.63 8.25
C ILE A 14 22.53 -8.09 8.63
N GLY A 15 23.80 -8.46 8.82
CA GLY A 15 24.18 -9.85 9.13
C GLY A 15 23.70 -10.87 8.09
N GLY A 16 23.62 -10.46 6.82
CA GLY A 16 23.09 -11.30 5.72
C GLY A 16 21.56 -11.34 5.61
N GLN A 17 20.83 -10.84 6.61
CA GLN A 17 19.36 -10.81 6.61
C GLN A 17 18.85 -9.54 5.94
N LEU A 18 17.80 -9.68 5.11
CA LEU A 18 17.10 -8.53 4.54
C LEU A 18 16.09 -8.01 5.57
N VAL A 19 16.20 -6.74 5.93
CA VAL A 19 15.37 -6.10 6.94
C VAL A 19 14.74 -4.81 6.41
N THR A 20 13.61 -4.43 7.00
CA THR A 20 12.90 -3.18 6.74
C THR A 20 12.28 -2.69 8.05
N THR A 21 11.83 -1.45 8.11
CA THR A 21 11.19 -0.93 9.32
C THR A 21 9.70 -1.30 9.36
N VAL A 22 9.13 -1.36 10.56
CA VAL A 22 7.67 -1.49 10.72
C VAL A 22 6.94 -0.30 10.06
N PHE A 23 7.54 0.88 10.07
CA PHE A 23 7.00 2.06 9.40
C PHE A 23 6.84 1.82 7.89
N ASP A 24 7.88 1.33 7.22
CA ASP A 24 7.83 1.01 5.78
C ASP A 24 6.78 -0.05 5.46
N LEU A 25 6.68 -1.10 6.28
CA LEU A 25 5.65 -2.13 6.15
C LEU A 25 4.24 -1.57 6.34
N THR A 26 4.07 -0.64 7.28
CA THR A 26 2.77 -0.04 7.58
C THR A 26 2.31 0.83 6.42
N LEU A 27 3.19 1.68 5.88
CA LEU A 27 2.87 2.50 4.70
C LEU A 27 2.54 1.63 3.48
N ALA A 28 3.29 0.56 3.25
CA ALA A 28 3.00 -0.39 2.18
C ALA A 28 1.66 -1.10 2.40
N ASN A 29 1.31 -1.48 3.63
CA ASN A 29 0.02 -2.10 3.93
C ASN A 29 -1.14 -1.16 3.57
N TYR A 30 -1.05 0.11 3.96
CA TYR A 30 -2.07 1.13 3.68
C TYR A 30 -2.03 1.73 2.26
N GLY A 31 -1.11 1.27 1.40
CA GLY A 31 -1.02 1.77 0.02
C GLY A 31 -0.51 3.20 -0.12
N VAL A 32 0.22 3.71 0.87
CA VAL A 32 0.82 5.06 0.79
C VAL A 32 2.04 5.01 -0.11
N SER A 33 1.90 5.51 -1.34
CA SER A 33 2.96 5.51 -2.34
C SER A 33 4.13 6.39 -1.93
N ARG A 34 5.35 5.92 -2.20
CA ARG A 34 6.59 6.71 -2.08
C ARG A 34 7.38 6.60 -3.37
N GLU A 35 8.02 7.70 -3.74
CA GLU A 35 8.75 7.82 -5.00
C GLU A 35 9.78 6.68 -5.17
N GLY A 36 9.82 6.11 -6.38
CA GLY A 36 10.82 5.11 -6.77
C GLY A 36 10.59 3.70 -6.22
N LEU A 37 9.55 3.44 -5.42
CA LEU A 37 9.26 2.10 -4.93
C LEU A 37 8.51 1.27 -5.99
N PRO A 38 8.99 0.05 -6.31
CA PRO A 38 8.33 -0.81 -7.28
C PRO A 38 7.03 -1.40 -6.73
N GLY A 39 6.17 -1.91 -7.62
CA GLY A 39 4.96 -2.64 -7.27
C GLY A 39 3.66 -1.87 -7.51
N GLU A 40 2.60 -2.35 -6.89
CA GLU A 40 1.23 -1.90 -7.10
C GLU A 40 0.84 -0.82 -6.08
N TRP A 41 0.78 0.42 -6.56
CA TRP A 41 0.49 1.60 -5.74
C TRP A 41 -0.73 2.35 -6.27
N PRO A 42 -1.58 2.89 -5.38
CA PRO A 42 -2.67 3.77 -5.78
C PRO A 42 -2.13 5.00 -6.50
N GLN A 43 -2.80 5.41 -7.59
CA GLN A 43 -2.47 6.65 -8.30
C GLN A 43 -3.06 7.90 -7.64
N GLY A 44 -3.99 7.71 -6.70
CA GLY A 44 -4.67 8.77 -5.98
C GLY A 44 -5.84 8.22 -5.17
N TYR A 45 -6.64 9.12 -4.60
CA TYR A 45 -7.77 8.73 -3.74
C TYR A 45 -8.94 8.08 -4.48
N GLU A 46 -9.06 8.33 -5.78
CA GLU A 46 -10.08 7.75 -6.66
C GLU A 46 -9.73 6.33 -7.14
N ASP A 47 -8.54 5.83 -6.82
CA ASP A 47 -8.08 4.51 -7.24
C ASP A 47 -8.79 3.42 -6.42
N PRO A 48 -9.34 2.34 -7.03
CA PRO A 48 -10.05 1.29 -6.31
C PRO A 48 -9.15 0.33 -5.51
N LEU A 49 -7.83 0.56 -5.48
CA LEU A 49 -6.91 -0.28 -4.70
C LEU A 49 -7.21 -0.23 -3.19
N PRO A 50 -6.98 -1.33 -2.45
CA PRO A 50 -7.26 -1.41 -1.02
C PRO A 50 -6.69 -0.25 -0.20
N TYR A 51 -7.51 0.19 0.76
CA TYR A 51 -7.26 1.27 1.71
C TYR A 51 -7.30 2.69 1.15
N THR A 52 -7.73 2.89 -0.10
CA THR A 52 -8.09 4.22 -0.61
C THR A 52 -9.51 4.64 -0.22
N PRO A 53 -9.85 5.94 -0.31
CA PRO A 53 -11.23 6.40 -0.16
C PRO A 53 -12.21 5.77 -1.16
N ALA A 54 -11.85 5.64 -2.44
CA ALA A 54 -12.71 4.99 -3.43
C ALA A 54 -12.98 3.51 -3.08
N TRP A 55 -11.96 2.76 -2.67
CA TRP A 55 -12.12 1.37 -2.20
C TRP A 55 -13.04 1.28 -0.98
N GLN A 56 -12.85 2.16 -0.01
CA GLN A 56 -13.67 2.14 1.20
C GLN A 56 -15.13 2.45 0.87
N ALA A 57 -15.39 3.42 -0.02
CA ALA A 57 -16.74 3.81 -0.43
C ALA A 57 -17.53 2.64 -1.03
N GLU A 58 -16.89 1.77 -1.82
CA GLU A 58 -17.50 0.54 -2.35
C GLU A 58 -17.91 -0.46 -1.26
N ILE A 59 -17.13 -0.55 -0.18
CA ILE A 59 -17.37 -1.51 0.91
C ILE A 59 -18.39 -0.99 1.91
N THR A 60 -18.28 0.28 2.32
CA THR A 60 -19.11 0.85 3.39
C THR A 60 -20.38 1.53 2.87
N SER A 61 -20.59 1.55 1.55
CA SER A 61 -21.72 2.23 0.90
C SER A 61 -21.80 3.74 1.21
N SER A 62 -20.69 4.34 1.64
CA SER A 62 -20.56 5.78 1.91
C SER A 62 -19.88 6.43 0.71
N ARG A 63 -20.67 7.03 -0.18
CA ARG A 63 -20.12 7.87 -1.26
C ARG A 63 -19.68 9.20 -0.63
N LEU A 64 -18.44 9.63 -0.89
CA LEU A 64 -18.04 11.01 -0.62
C LEU A 64 -19.00 11.92 -1.40
N ALA A 65 -19.83 12.66 -0.67
CA ALA A 65 -20.76 13.64 -1.24
C ALA A 65 -20.01 14.92 -1.62
#